data_AF-A0A9P6YFN6-F1
#
_entry.id   AF-A0A9P6YFN6-F1
#
_cell.length_a   1.000
_cell.length_b   1.000
_cell.length_c   1.000
_cell.angle_alpha   90.00
_cell.angle_beta   90.00
_cell.angle_gamma   90.00
#
_symmetry.space_group_name_H-M   'P 1'
#
loop_
_entity.id
_entity.type
_entity.pdbx_description
1 polymer ?
#
loop_
_entity_poly.entity_id
_entity_poly.type
_entity_poly.pdbx_seq_one_letter_code
_entity_poly.pdbx_strand_id
1 'polypeptide(L)'
;MVCLLHNPNDLNVLHSHLEVYSRASNAQINFHKTLAVSLSGACISSSAIWRSSLIAHRITHWHDRSSTLPATYLGYPLCSSISQRNEHLSKLLGQIKTACQLHSQRSLSVRGRVTVLNTLVLSKLWHVLRLTYVPSSFISKLKGIMSSFLTFRMFPKISLSTMCLPRSSGGLGVLDPGIQQHALQLRWLIPLLSGAPIGPPATFWTSPMICNSVVLPRLADCLLHHLQSDTTSSVFTWPLADYRLSFVFHDLRPPYVRSERKYLPSITNIWGITCSSGSTTETLDISAASVSRLPR
;
A
#
# COMPACT_ATOMS: atom_id res chain seq x y z
N MET A 1 8.80 -5.24 13.15
CA MET A 1 10.15 -4.92 12.65
C MET A 1 10.21 -5.25 11.17
N VAL A 2 10.83 -4.37 10.36
CA VAL A 2 11.10 -4.63 8.94
C VAL A 2 12.58 -4.42 8.69
N CYS A 3 13.23 -5.39 8.04
CA CYS A 3 14.64 -5.31 7.68
C CYS A 3 14.78 -5.37 6.16
N LEU A 4 15.55 -4.45 5.60
CA LEU A 4 15.88 -4.43 4.17
C LEU A 4 17.27 -5.03 4.00
N LEU A 5 17.36 -6.05 3.17
CA LEU A 5 18.59 -6.82 2.92
C LEU A 5 18.98 -6.67 1.46
N HIS A 6 20.27 -6.43 1.21
CA HIS A 6 20.82 -6.34 -0.14
C HIS A 6 21.41 -7.69 -0.57
N ASN A 7 22.04 -8.40 0.38
CA ASN A 7 22.83 -9.60 0.16
C ASN A 7 22.33 -10.75 1.03
N PRO A 8 22.43 -12.02 0.58
CA PRO A 8 22.15 -13.17 1.45
C PRO A 8 23.03 -13.21 2.71
N ASN A 9 24.27 -12.70 2.62
CA ASN A 9 25.18 -12.59 3.77
C ASN A 9 24.67 -11.63 4.85
N ASP A 10 23.81 -10.66 4.50
CA ASP A 10 23.21 -9.73 5.45
C ASP A 10 22.29 -10.47 6.43
N LEU A 11 21.79 -11.67 6.08
CA LEU A 11 21.02 -12.52 6.99
C LEU A 11 21.86 -12.99 8.18
N ASN A 12 23.15 -13.29 7.98
CA ASN A 12 24.04 -13.70 9.08
C ASN A 12 24.24 -12.55 10.06
N VAL A 13 24.44 -11.33 9.51
CA VAL A 13 24.58 -10.10 10.31
C VAL A 13 23.28 -9.79 11.04
N LEU A 14 22.15 -9.91 10.36
CA LEU A 14 20.84 -9.74 10.99
C LEU A 14 20.65 -10.75 12.12
N HIS A 15 20.98 -12.03 11.91
CA HIS A 15 20.85 -13.07 12.92
C HIS A 15 21.68 -12.77 14.16
N SER A 16 22.95 -12.36 14.00
CA SER A 16 23.80 -12.02 15.16
C SER A 16 23.27 -10.84 15.96
N HIS A 17 22.77 -9.79 15.30
CA HIS A 17 22.11 -8.68 15.98
C HIS A 17 20.83 -9.11 16.71
N LEU A 18 20.05 -9.99 16.10
CA LEU A 18 18.83 -10.52 16.67
C LEU A 18 19.09 -11.42 17.89
N GLU A 19 20.19 -12.19 17.88
CA GLU A 19 20.63 -12.97 19.05
C GLU A 19 21.09 -12.07 20.20
N VAL A 20 21.83 -11.00 19.90
CA VAL A 20 22.22 -10.01 20.92
C VAL A 20 20.99 -9.35 21.53
N TYR A 21 20.05 -8.92 20.69
CA TYR A 21 18.77 -8.35 21.14
C TYR A 21 17.99 -9.36 21.99
N SER A 22 17.90 -10.61 21.54
CA SER A 22 17.20 -11.70 22.26
C SER A 22 17.78 -11.92 23.65
N ARG A 23 19.12 -11.95 23.77
CA ARG A 23 19.79 -12.09 25.06
C ARG A 23 19.59 -10.87 25.97
N ALA A 24 19.63 -9.66 25.43
CA ALA A 24 19.48 -8.44 26.22
C ALA A 24 18.04 -8.20 26.69
N SER A 25 17.05 -8.55 25.86
CA SER A 25 15.62 -8.31 26.13
C SER A 25 14.87 -9.54 26.67
N ASN A 26 15.50 -10.71 26.65
CA ASN A 26 14.86 -12.02 26.90
C ASN A 26 13.68 -12.32 25.95
N ALA A 27 13.62 -11.67 24.77
CA ALA A 27 12.58 -11.86 23.77
C ALA A 27 13.04 -12.79 22.64
N GLN A 28 12.19 -13.73 22.23
CA GLN A 28 12.51 -14.65 21.13
C GLN A 28 11.81 -14.26 19.82
N ILE A 29 12.47 -14.57 18.72
CA ILE A 29 11.96 -14.30 17.38
C ILE A 29 11.05 -15.43 16.92
N ASN A 30 9.91 -15.01 16.41
CA ASN A 30 8.95 -15.90 15.83
C ASN A 30 9.26 -16.09 14.33
N PHE A 31 10.10 -17.08 14.02
CA PHE A 31 10.45 -17.41 12.64
C PHE A 31 9.27 -17.96 11.82
N HIS A 32 8.27 -18.59 12.45
CA HIS A 32 7.08 -19.07 11.74
C HIS A 32 6.17 -17.92 11.25
N LYS A 33 6.24 -16.74 11.88
CA LYS A 33 5.58 -15.51 11.41
C LYS A 33 6.49 -14.62 10.56
N THR A 34 7.77 -14.99 10.43
CA THR A 34 8.73 -14.22 9.66
C THR A 34 8.50 -14.49 8.18
N LEU A 35 8.30 -13.41 7.43
CA LEU A 35 8.02 -13.47 6.00
C LEU A 35 9.09 -12.72 5.23
N ALA A 36 9.73 -13.39 4.28
CA ALA A 36 10.62 -12.75 3.31
C ALA A 36 9.83 -12.31 2.08
N VAL A 37 10.01 -11.06 1.63
CA VAL A 37 9.28 -10.51 0.47
C VAL A 37 10.27 -10.04 -0.59
N SER A 38 10.02 -10.50 -1.81
CA SER A 38 10.66 -10.00 -3.03
C SER A 38 10.24 -8.58 -3.34
N LEU A 39 11.14 -7.62 -3.12
CA LEU A 39 10.87 -6.26 -3.56
C LEU A 39 11.12 -6.08 -5.04
N SER A 40 11.97 -6.90 -5.67
CA SER A 40 12.12 -6.88 -7.14
C SER A 40 10.96 -7.60 -7.84
N GLY A 41 10.22 -8.43 -7.11
CA GLY A 41 9.20 -9.32 -7.64
C GLY A 41 9.81 -10.52 -8.38
N ALA A 42 11.14 -10.66 -8.39
CA ALA A 42 11.79 -11.84 -8.92
C ALA A 42 11.31 -13.09 -8.17
N CYS A 43 11.10 -14.18 -8.91
CA CYS A 43 10.73 -15.48 -8.35
C CYS A 43 11.88 -16.06 -7.54
N ILE A 44 11.61 -16.53 -6.32
CA ILE A 44 12.59 -17.25 -5.49
C ILE A 44 12.54 -18.73 -5.88
N SER A 45 13.10 -19.04 -7.06
CA SER A 45 13.22 -20.41 -7.55
C SER A 45 14.23 -21.24 -6.74
N SER A 46 14.30 -22.54 -7.00
CA SER A 46 15.28 -23.46 -6.40
C SER A 46 16.74 -23.05 -6.64
N SER A 47 17.02 -22.37 -7.76
CA SER A 47 18.34 -21.83 -8.12
C SER A 47 18.64 -20.44 -7.54
N ALA A 48 17.71 -19.82 -6.81
CA ALA A 48 17.90 -18.49 -6.27
C ALA A 48 18.87 -18.52 -5.07
N ILE A 49 19.89 -17.67 -5.09
CA ILE A 49 20.94 -17.52 -4.05
C ILE A 49 20.31 -17.28 -2.65
N TRP A 50 19.12 -16.69 -2.61
CA TRP A 50 18.39 -16.42 -1.39
C TRP A 50 17.75 -17.65 -0.74
N ARG A 51 17.36 -18.67 -1.52
CA ARG A 51 16.53 -19.75 -1.00
C ARG A 51 17.26 -20.58 0.06
N SER A 52 18.49 -21.01 -0.24
CA SER A 52 19.34 -21.76 0.70
C SER A 52 19.62 -20.95 1.97
N SER A 53 19.94 -19.67 1.81
CA SER A 53 20.25 -18.75 2.92
C SER A 53 19.02 -18.51 3.82
N LEU A 54 17.82 -18.35 3.25
CA LEU A 54 16.57 -18.19 4.01
C LEU A 54 16.22 -19.46 4.80
N ILE A 55 16.34 -20.63 4.17
CA ILE A 55 16.07 -21.92 4.82
C ILE A 55 17.06 -22.16 5.96
N ALA A 56 18.35 -21.86 5.75
CA ALA A 56 19.37 -21.95 6.80
C ALA A 56 19.02 -21.10 8.04
N HIS A 57 18.35 -19.96 7.84
CA HIS A 57 17.86 -19.09 8.91
C HIS A 57 16.43 -19.37 9.36
N ARG A 58 15.89 -20.57 9.05
CA ARG A 58 14.53 -21.02 9.45
C ARG A 58 13.38 -20.15 8.90
N ILE A 59 13.61 -19.43 7.82
CA ILE A 59 12.56 -18.65 7.13
C ILE A 59 12.01 -19.50 5.98
N THR A 60 10.84 -20.09 6.21
CA THR A 60 10.17 -20.99 5.25
C THR A 60 9.07 -20.30 4.45
N HIS A 61 8.63 -19.13 4.89
CA HIS A 61 7.60 -18.35 4.22
C HIS A 61 8.22 -17.19 3.46
N TRP A 62 8.04 -17.19 2.14
CA TRP A 62 8.41 -16.07 1.29
C TRP A 62 7.33 -15.76 0.26
N HIS A 63 7.25 -14.50 -0.13
CA HIS A 63 6.36 -14.01 -1.19
C HIS A 63 7.18 -13.44 -2.34
N ASP A 64 6.81 -13.83 -3.54
CA ASP A 64 7.34 -13.32 -4.81
C ASP A 64 6.20 -13.14 -5.82
N ARG A 65 6.48 -12.87 -7.09
CA ARG A 65 5.44 -12.72 -8.13
C ARG A 65 4.63 -13.99 -8.41
N SER A 66 5.15 -15.17 -8.06
CA SER A 66 4.53 -16.47 -8.34
C SER A 66 3.48 -16.85 -7.29
N SER A 67 3.52 -16.22 -6.12
CA SER A 67 2.51 -16.42 -5.08
C SER A 67 1.13 -15.95 -5.57
N THR A 68 0.06 -16.65 -5.19
CA THR A 68 -1.32 -16.28 -5.58
C THR A 68 -1.80 -15.01 -4.87
N LEU A 69 -1.63 -14.97 -3.54
CA LEU A 69 -1.98 -13.83 -2.72
C LEU A 69 -0.77 -12.92 -2.44
N PRO A 70 -0.99 -11.61 -2.27
CA PRO A 70 0.07 -10.69 -1.86
C PRO A 70 0.39 -10.85 -0.38
N ALA A 71 1.64 -10.57 -0.02
CA ALA A 71 2.04 -10.41 1.38
C ALA A 71 1.27 -9.24 2.01
N THR A 72 0.94 -9.34 3.31
CA THR A 72 0.21 -8.26 4.00
C THR A 72 1.07 -7.67 5.10
N TYR A 73 1.29 -6.35 5.04
CA TYR A 73 2.01 -5.60 6.06
C TYR A 73 1.14 -4.48 6.62
N LEU A 74 0.89 -4.49 7.93
CA LEU A 74 0.00 -3.52 8.63
C LEU A 74 -1.40 -3.40 7.99
N GLY A 75 -1.90 -4.52 7.44
CA GLY A 75 -3.18 -4.57 6.72
C GLY A 75 -3.13 -4.08 5.27
N TYR A 76 -1.96 -3.68 4.76
CA TYR A 76 -1.76 -3.27 3.37
C TYR A 76 -1.18 -4.41 2.53
N PRO A 77 -1.72 -4.66 1.32
CA PRO A 77 -1.18 -5.67 0.42
C PRO A 77 0.09 -5.18 -0.28
N LEU A 78 1.16 -5.94 -0.14
CA LEU A 78 2.40 -5.83 -0.90
C LEU A 78 2.30 -6.76 -2.12
N CYS A 79 1.75 -6.23 -3.21
CA CYS A 79 1.61 -6.99 -4.45
C CYS A 79 2.88 -6.90 -5.29
N SER A 80 3.40 -8.05 -5.70
CA SER A 80 4.50 -8.19 -6.66
C SER A 80 4.00 -8.46 -8.09
N SER A 81 2.70 -8.74 -8.28
CA SER A 81 2.08 -8.94 -9.59
C SER A 81 0.65 -8.40 -9.68
N ILE A 82 0.19 -8.17 -10.92
CA ILE A 82 -1.20 -7.77 -11.22
C ILE A 82 -2.19 -8.84 -10.76
N SER A 83 -1.86 -10.12 -10.97
CA SER A 83 -2.70 -11.25 -10.57
C SER A 83 -2.95 -11.24 -9.06
N GLN A 84 -1.91 -11.06 -8.25
CA GLN A 84 -2.02 -10.94 -6.78
C GLN A 84 -2.91 -9.77 -6.37
N ARG A 85 -2.73 -8.61 -6.99
CA ARG A 85 -3.59 -7.45 -6.73
C ARG A 85 -5.04 -7.79 -7.04
N ASN A 86 -5.32 -8.36 -8.20
CA ASN A 86 -6.68 -8.67 -8.62
C ASN A 86 -7.34 -9.72 -7.71
N GLU A 87 -6.59 -10.73 -7.27
CA GLU A 87 -7.07 -11.73 -6.32
C GLU A 87 -7.37 -11.10 -4.94
N HIS A 88 -6.47 -10.27 -4.42
CA HIS A 88 -6.70 -9.53 -3.17
C HIS A 88 -7.94 -8.64 -3.25
N LEU A 89 -8.09 -7.88 -4.33
CA LEU A 89 -9.25 -7.02 -4.56
C LEU A 89 -10.54 -7.83 -4.69
N SER A 90 -10.49 -9.00 -5.34
CA SER A 90 -11.65 -9.90 -5.42
C SER A 90 -12.05 -10.42 -4.05
N LYS A 91 -11.08 -10.81 -3.21
CA LYS A 91 -11.32 -11.20 -1.82
C LYS A 91 -11.90 -10.04 -0.98
N LEU A 92 -11.40 -8.83 -1.17
CA LEU A 92 -11.92 -7.63 -0.50
C LEU A 92 -13.36 -7.32 -0.91
N LEU A 93 -13.70 -7.42 -2.20
CA LEU A 93 -15.10 -7.30 -2.67
C LEU A 93 -15.99 -8.38 -2.07
N GLY A 94 -15.50 -9.62 -1.99
CA GLY A 94 -16.20 -10.73 -1.34
C GLY A 94 -16.52 -10.41 0.12
N GLN A 95 -15.55 -9.93 0.88
CA GLN A 95 -15.75 -9.53 2.28
C GLN A 95 -16.79 -8.41 2.43
N ILE A 96 -16.75 -7.40 1.57
CA ILE A 96 -17.73 -6.30 1.56
C ILE A 96 -19.13 -6.84 1.23
N LYS A 97 -19.24 -7.71 0.22
CA LYS A 97 -20.51 -8.34 -0.16
C LYS A 97 -21.11 -9.16 0.99
N THR A 98 -20.30 -9.98 1.66
CA THR A 98 -20.71 -10.75 2.83
C THR A 98 -21.15 -9.84 3.96
N ALA A 99 -20.42 -8.75 4.25
CA ALA A 99 -20.81 -7.78 5.27
C ALA A 99 -22.17 -7.12 4.93
N CYS A 100 -22.39 -6.70 3.68
CA CYS A 100 -23.68 -6.20 3.22
C CYS A 100 -24.81 -7.22 3.42
N GLN A 101 -24.58 -8.48 3.08
CA GLN A 101 -25.57 -9.55 3.26
C GLN A 101 -25.94 -9.74 4.73
N LEU A 102 -24.95 -9.82 5.63
CA LEU A 102 -25.18 -9.96 7.07
C LEU A 102 -25.96 -8.77 7.64
N HIS A 103 -25.62 -7.55 7.23
CA HIS A 103 -26.34 -6.35 7.69
C HIS A 103 -27.73 -6.19 7.04
N SER A 104 -27.97 -6.78 5.86
CA SER A 104 -29.28 -6.74 5.19
C SER A 104 -30.35 -7.58 5.87
N GLN A 105 -29.93 -8.56 6.70
CA GLN A 105 -30.84 -9.37 7.52
C GLN A 105 -31.49 -8.57 8.65
N ARG A 106 -30.94 -7.41 8.99
CA ARG A 106 -31.46 -6.53 10.04
C ARG A 106 -32.50 -5.58 9.44
N SER A 107 -33.56 -5.29 10.20
CA SER A 107 -34.60 -4.32 9.82
C SER A 107 -34.11 -2.87 10.00
N LEU A 108 -33.20 -2.44 9.11
CA LEU A 108 -32.61 -1.11 9.14
C LEU A 108 -33.40 -0.14 8.24
N SER A 109 -33.63 1.07 8.74
CA SER A 109 -34.07 2.19 7.91
C SER A 109 -33.04 2.54 6.84
N VAL A 110 -33.43 3.25 5.78
CA VAL A 110 -32.52 3.68 4.72
C VAL A 110 -31.33 4.47 5.30
N ARG A 111 -31.59 5.39 6.23
CA ARG A 111 -30.54 6.15 6.95
C ARG A 111 -29.65 5.24 7.81
N GLY A 112 -30.24 4.22 8.45
CA GLY A 112 -29.50 3.20 9.19
C GLY A 112 -28.54 2.43 8.29
N ARG A 113 -29.01 2.00 7.10
CA ARG A 113 -28.17 1.32 6.10
C ARG A 113 -27.02 2.20 5.61
N VAL A 114 -27.26 3.48 5.34
CA VAL A 114 -26.19 4.43 4.96
C VAL A 114 -25.14 4.55 6.06
N THR A 115 -25.58 4.64 7.32
CA THR A 115 -24.67 4.73 8.48
C THR A 115 -23.82 3.47 8.61
N VAL A 116 -24.44 2.29 8.56
CA VAL A 116 -23.74 0.99 8.60
C VAL A 116 -22.78 0.83 7.43
N LEU A 117 -23.17 1.27 6.23
CA LEU A 117 -22.32 1.19 5.05
C LEU A 117 -21.05 2.02 5.22
N ASN A 118 -21.20 3.30 5.57
CA ASN A 118 -20.08 4.24 5.71
C ASN A 118 -19.13 3.86 6.87
N THR A 119 -19.68 3.40 7.99
CA THR A 119 -18.92 3.21 9.24
C THR A 119 -18.41 1.79 9.46
N LEU A 120 -19.17 0.76 9.07
CA LEU A 120 -18.83 -0.63 9.34
C LEU A 120 -18.37 -1.36 8.08
N VAL A 121 -19.22 -1.40 7.05
CA VAL A 121 -18.97 -2.22 5.84
C VAL A 121 -17.75 -1.73 5.07
N LEU A 122 -17.62 -0.41 4.89
CA LEU A 122 -16.53 0.17 4.10
C LEU A 122 -15.28 0.53 4.94
N SER A 123 -15.31 0.33 6.26
CA SER A 123 -14.21 0.67 7.17
C SER A 123 -12.86 0.10 6.73
N LYS A 124 -12.84 -1.21 6.43
CA LYS A 124 -11.64 -1.91 5.97
C LYS A 124 -11.18 -1.44 4.59
N LEU A 125 -12.13 -1.11 3.70
CA LEU A 125 -11.81 -0.55 2.40
C LEU A 125 -11.09 0.79 2.55
N TRP A 126 -11.60 1.69 3.39
CA TRP A 126 -10.97 2.99 3.65
C TRP A 126 -9.56 2.85 4.18
N HIS A 127 -9.29 1.85 5.03
CA HIS A 127 -7.93 1.55 5.46
C HIS A 127 -7.01 1.24 4.29
N VAL A 128 -7.43 0.32 3.40
CA VAL A 128 -6.63 -0.12 2.24
C VAL A 128 -6.44 1.00 1.21
N LEU A 129 -7.48 1.77 0.90
CA LEU A 129 -7.45 2.82 -0.13
C LEU A 129 -6.48 3.97 0.19
N ARG A 130 -6.10 4.15 1.47
CA ARG A 130 -5.11 5.15 1.88
C ARG A 130 -3.76 5.00 1.16
N LEU A 131 -3.32 3.77 0.94
CA LEU A 131 -2.00 3.48 0.34
C LEU A 131 -2.09 2.62 -0.93
N THR A 132 -3.24 2.02 -1.21
CA THR A 132 -3.43 1.17 -2.39
C THR A 132 -4.45 1.79 -3.32
N TYR A 133 -3.98 2.17 -4.51
CA TYR A 133 -4.87 2.56 -5.61
C TYR A 133 -5.57 1.33 -6.20
N VAL A 134 -6.88 1.43 -6.41
CA VAL A 134 -7.68 0.36 -7.02
C VAL A 134 -8.18 0.77 -8.41
N PRO A 135 -8.29 -0.18 -9.37
CA PRO A 135 -8.78 0.12 -10.71
C PRO A 135 -10.23 0.64 -10.71
N SER A 136 -10.58 1.42 -11.73
CA SER A 136 -11.96 1.90 -11.94
C SER A 136 -12.98 0.75 -12.02
N SER A 137 -12.60 -0.39 -12.60
CA SER A 137 -13.44 -1.59 -12.67
C SER A 137 -13.82 -2.14 -11.29
N PHE A 138 -12.92 -2.04 -10.30
CA PHE A 138 -13.22 -2.39 -8.91
C PHE A 138 -14.21 -1.41 -8.29
N ILE A 139 -14.01 -0.11 -8.51
CA ILE A 139 -14.91 0.94 -8.01
C ILE A 139 -16.32 0.76 -8.57
N SER A 140 -16.46 0.46 -9.85
CA SER A 140 -17.77 0.20 -10.47
C SER A 140 -18.48 -1.02 -9.85
N LYS A 141 -17.76 -2.13 -9.65
CA LYS A 141 -18.31 -3.33 -8.97
C LYS A 141 -18.73 -3.01 -7.53
N LEU A 142 -17.92 -2.26 -6.81
CA LEU A 142 -18.20 -1.82 -5.45
C LEU A 142 -19.46 -0.94 -5.39
N LYS A 143 -19.58 0.06 -6.26
CA LYS A 143 -20.77 0.92 -6.37
C LYS A 143 -22.05 0.11 -6.62
N GLY A 144 -21.96 -0.96 -7.43
CA GLY A 144 -23.06 -1.90 -7.62
C GLY A 144 -23.49 -2.60 -6.33
N ILE A 145 -22.53 -3.13 -5.56
CA ILE A 145 -22.78 -3.78 -4.26
C ILE A 145 -23.39 -2.78 -3.27
N MET A 146 -22.83 -1.57 -3.17
CA MET A 146 -23.36 -0.50 -2.31
C MET A 146 -24.81 -0.14 -2.67
N SER A 147 -25.10 0.05 -3.96
CA SER A 147 -26.44 0.39 -4.45
C SER A 147 -27.45 -0.70 -4.12
N SER A 148 -27.08 -1.96 -4.33
CA SER A 148 -27.92 -3.12 -4.03
C SER A 148 -28.26 -3.21 -2.54
N PHE A 149 -27.29 -2.96 -1.66
CA PHE A 149 -27.50 -2.94 -0.22
C PHE A 149 -28.40 -1.78 0.24
N LEU A 150 -28.16 -0.57 -0.26
CA LEU A 150 -28.92 0.62 0.15
C LEU A 150 -30.36 0.60 -0.33
N THR A 151 -30.59 0.14 -1.56
CA THR A 151 -31.92 0.04 -2.19
C THR A 151 -32.67 -1.25 -1.83
N PHE A 152 -32.14 -2.06 -0.91
CA PHE A 152 -32.78 -3.29 -0.47
C PHE A 152 -34.20 -3.01 0.09
N ARG A 153 -35.21 -3.66 -0.50
CA ARG A 153 -36.64 -3.50 -0.16
C ARG A 153 -37.12 -2.05 -0.20
N MET A 154 -36.65 -1.27 -1.18
CA MET A 154 -37.04 0.13 -1.38
C MET A 154 -37.62 0.34 -2.78
N PHE A 155 -38.75 1.03 -2.86
CA PHE A 155 -39.39 1.45 -4.11
C PHE A 155 -39.95 2.87 -3.95
N PRO A 156 -39.72 3.80 -4.91
CA PRO A 156 -38.85 3.67 -6.08
C PRO A 156 -37.37 3.56 -5.70
N LYS A 157 -36.54 3.02 -6.61
CA LYS A 157 -35.09 2.97 -6.40
C LYS A 157 -34.48 4.34 -6.66
N ILE A 158 -33.61 4.78 -5.74
CA ILE A 158 -32.85 6.03 -5.85
C ILE A 158 -31.46 5.69 -6.40
N SER A 159 -30.93 6.52 -7.29
CA SER A 159 -29.57 6.34 -7.82
C SER A 159 -28.51 6.57 -6.74
N LEU A 160 -27.38 5.87 -6.84
CA LEU A 160 -26.27 6.04 -5.88
C LEU A 160 -25.72 7.47 -5.91
N SER A 161 -25.65 8.10 -7.09
CA SER A 161 -25.20 9.48 -7.24
C SER A 161 -26.04 10.45 -6.43
N THR A 162 -27.37 10.31 -6.45
CA THR A 162 -28.28 11.12 -5.62
C THR A 162 -28.09 10.82 -4.13
N MET A 163 -27.89 9.55 -3.74
CA MET A 163 -27.63 9.21 -2.33
C MET A 163 -26.29 9.75 -1.80
N CYS A 164 -25.30 9.92 -2.67
CA CYS A 164 -23.99 10.51 -2.32
C CYS A 164 -24.06 12.02 -2.06
N LEU A 165 -25.12 12.71 -2.50
CA LEU A 165 -25.26 14.15 -2.28
C LEU A 165 -25.38 14.47 -0.77
N PRO A 166 -24.99 15.70 -0.36
CA PRO A 166 -25.25 16.20 0.98
C PRO A 166 -26.74 16.19 1.33
N ARG A 167 -27.06 16.08 2.62
CA ARG A 167 -28.45 16.11 3.10
C ARG A 167 -29.14 17.45 2.83
N SER A 168 -28.40 18.55 2.85
CA SER A 168 -28.89 19.88 2.47
C SER A 168 -29.37 19.94 1.02
N SER A 169 -28.88 19.04 0.17
CA SER A 169 -29.24 18.92 -1.25
C SER A 169 -30.17 17.73 -1.53
N GLY A 170 -30.84 17.19 -0.50
CA GLY A 170 -31.77 16.06 -0.63
C GLY A 170 -31.10 14.67 -0.74
N GLY A 171 -29.79 14.57 -0.56
CA GLY A 171 -29.07 13.30 -0.53
C GLY A 171 -28.99 12.65 0.86
N LEU A 172 -28.24 11.56 0.97
CA LEU A 172 -28.11 10.80 2.22
C LEU A 172 -26.70 10.85 2.83
N GLY A 173 -25.72 11.45 2.13
CA GLY A 173 -24.32 11.50 2.55
C GLY A 173 -23.60 10.15 2.47
N VAL A 174 -23.93 9.34 1.47
CA VAL A 174 -23.13 8.13 1.16
C VAL A 174 -21.76 8.55 0.66
N LEU A 175 -20.70 7.90 1.14
CA LEU A 175 -19.34 8.20 0.68
C LEU A 175 -19.09 7.54 -0.67
N ASP A 176 -18.88 8.36 -1.71
CA ASP A 176 -18.49 7.85 -3.03
C ASP A 176 -17.07 7.25 -2.95
N PRO A 177 -16.89 5.95 -3.27
CA PRO A 177 -15.59 5.30 -3.10
C PRO A 177 -14.51 5.82 -4.04
N GLY A 178 -14.88 6.38 -5.20
CA GLY A 178 -13.94 7.01 -6.12
C GLY A 178 -13.42 8.32 -5.54
N ILE A 179 -14.31 9.21 -5.11
CA ILE A 179 -13.93 10.50 -4.48
C ILE A 179 -13.15 10.24 -3.17
N GLN A 180 -13.63 9.30 -2.35
CA GLN A 180 -13.01 8.96 -1.07
C GLN A 180 -11.57 8.42 -1.25
N GLN A 181 -11.31 7.63 -2.31
CA GLN A 181 -9.94 7.19 -2.62
C GLN A 181 -9.00 8.39 -2.81
N HIS A 182 -9.38 9.31 -3.70
CA HIS A 182 -8.57 10.49 -4.00
C HIS A 182 -8.38 11.36 -2.76
N ALA A 183 -9.44 11.59 -1.98
CA ALA A 183 -9.36 12.37 -0.75
C ALA A 183 -8.41 11.75 0.29
N LEU A 184 -8.47 10.43 0.49
CA LEU A 184 -7.59 9.72 1.42
C LEU A 184 -6.14 9.76 0.97
N GLN A 185 -5.86 9.61 -0.33
CA GLN A 185 -4.52 9.68 -0.89
C GLN A 185 -3.96 11.11 -0.84
N LEU A 186 -4.80 12.10 -1.13
CA LEU A 186 -4.45 13.51 -1.02
C LEU A 186 -4.07 13.88 0.42
N ARG A 187 -4.75 13.34 1.44
CA ARG A 187 -4.41 13.59 2.84
C ARG A 187 -2.98 13.17 3.18
N TRP A 188 -2.49 12.08 2.59
CA TRP A 188 -1.10 11.63 2.76
C TRP A 188 -0.12 12.47 1.93
N LEU A 189 -0.58 12.99 0.80
CA LEU A 189 0.21 13.86 -0.05
C LEU A 189 0.43 15.25 0.55
N ILE A 190 -0.56 15.85 1.19
CA ILE A 190 -0.49 17.26 1.62
C ILE A 190 0.77 17.54 2.47
N PRO A 191 1.10 16.78 3.54
CA PRO A 191 2.32 17.02 4.31
C PRO A 191 3.60 16.90 3.48
N LEU A 192 3.57 16.04 2.46
CA LEU A 192 4.67 15.80 1.55
C LEU A 192 4.87 16.99 0.60
N LEU A 193 3.78 17.65 0.17
CA LEU A 193 3.83 18.87 -0.64
C LEU A 193 4.13 20.12 0.19
N SER A 194 3.69 20.19 1.45
CA SER A 194 3.90 21.36 2.32
C SER A 194 5.37 21.60 2.67
N GLY A 195 6.24 20.60 2.53
CA GLY A 195 7.70 20.75 2.64
C GLY A 195 8.43 20.75 1.29
N ALA A 196 7.70 20.79 0.17
CA ALA A 196 8.33 20.87 -1.14
C ALA A 196 9.00 22.25 -1.31
N PRO A 197 10.24 22.30 -1.82
CA PRO A 197 10.92 23.57 -2.03
C PRO A 197 10.15 24.42 -3.05
N ILE A 198 9.85 25.65 -2.69
CA ILE A 198 9.32 26.66 -3.60
C ILE A 198 10.51 27.13 -4.45
N GLY A 199 10.65 26.58 -5.65
CA GLY A 199 11.76 26.86 -6.56
C GLY A 199 11.49 26.35 -7.99
N PRO A 200 12.40 26.58 -8.94
CA PRO A 200 12.24 26.11 -10.31
C PRO A 200 12.01 24.59 -10.36
N PRO A 201 11.17 24.04 -11.27
CA PRO A 201 10.86 22.61 -11.35
C PRO A 201 12.09 21.68 -11.43
N ALA A 202 13.19 22.19 -12.00
CA ALA A 202 14.47 21.49 -12.08
C ALA A 202 15.10 21.18 -10.71
N THR A 203 14.79 21.98 -9.68
CA THR A 203 15.31 21.84 -8.31
C THR A 203 14.41 21.00 -7.40
N PHE A 204 13.20 20.67 -7.85
CA PHE A 204 12.24 19.86 -7.10
C PHE A 204 12.80 18.46 -6.85
N TRP A 205 13.25 17.76 -7.89
CA TRP A 205 13.76 16.38 -7.79
C TRP A 205 15.11 16.25 -7.07
N THR A 206 15.82 17.35 -6.89
CA THR A 206 17.11 17.39 -6.19
C THR A 206 16.97 17.81 -4.73
N SER A 207 15.76 18.13 -4.27
CA SER A 207 15.49 18.48 -2.88
C SER A 207 15.83 17.34 -1.92
N PRO A 208 16.53 17.61 -0.80
CA PRO A 208 16.78 16.61 0.24
C PRO A 208 15.49 15.95 0.76
N MET A 209 14.37 16.67 0.81
CA MET A 209 13.07 16.13 1.26
C MET A 209 12.48 15.12 0.27
N ILE A 210 12.71 15.31 -1.02
CA ILE A 210 12.23 14.43 -2.11
C ILE A 210 13.18 13.24 -2.26
N CYS A 211 14.49 13.46 -2.18
CA CYS A 211 15.49 12.39 -2.25
C CYS A 211 15.44 11.42 -1.06
N ASN A 212 15.11 11.91 0.14
CA ASN A 212 15.02 11.07 1.35
C ASN A 212 13.64 10.42 1.53
N SER A 213 12.66 10.78 0.69
CA SER A 213 11.31 10.22 0.75
C SER A 213 11.06 9.28 -0.40
N VAL A 214 10.68 8.04 -0.08
CA VAL A 214 10.25 7.05 -1.10
C VAL A 214 8.87 7.41 -1.67
N VAL A 215 8.10 8.28 -1.01
CA VAL A 215 6.69 8.56 -1.32
C VAL A 215 6.51 9.87 -2.11
N LEU A 216 7.26 10.94 -1.80
CA LEU A 216 7.15 12.25 -2.47
C LEU A 216 7.37 12.20 -3.98
N PRO A 217 8.50 11.64 -4.48
CA PRO A 217 8.78 11.58 -5.91
C PRO A 217 7.66 10.86 -6.67
N ARG A 218 7.12 9.81 -6.04
CA ARG A 218 6.12 8.90 -6.62
C ARG A 218 4.75 9.53 -6.77
N LEU A 219 4.43 10.47 -5.89
CA LEU A 219 3.18 11.18 -5.93
C LEU A 219 3.25 12.39 -6.88
N ALA A 220 4.41 13.04 -6.97
CA ALA A 220 4.68 14.05 -8.00
C ALA A 220 4.60 13.48 -9.43
N ASP A 221 5.15 12.29 -9.67
CA ASP A 221 5.04 11.60 -10.97
C ASP A 221 3.58 11.22 -11.31
N CYS A 222 2.81 10.74 -10.32
CA CYS A 222 1.38 10.42 -10.49
C CYS A 222 0.55 11.67 -10.82
N LEU A 223 0.80 12.78 -10.12
CA LEU A 223 0.16 14.06 -10.40
C LEU A 223 0.55 14.61 -11.78
N LEU A 224 1.83 14.56 -12.15
CA LEU A 224 2.31 14.97 -13.47
C LEU A 224 1.66 14.15 -14.59
N HIS A 225 1.46 12.85 -14.38
CA HIS A 225 0.75 11.99 -15.32
C HIS A 225 -0.73 12.36 -15.47
N HIS A 226 -1.43 12.61 -14.37
CA HIS A 226 -2.82 13.07 -14.40
C HIS A 226 -2.97 14.46 -15.05
N LEU A 227 -1.98 15.35 -14.85
CA LEU A 227 -1.94 16.66 -15.50
C LEU A 227 -1.61 16.55 -17.00
N GLN A 228 -0.76 15.59 -17.42
CA GLN A 228 -0.45 15.36 -18.83
C GLN A 228 -1.62 14.71 -19.60
N SER A 229 -2.42 13.86 -18.95
CA SER A 229 -3.60 13.24 -19.56
C SER A 229 -4.71 14.24 -19.94
N ASP A 230 -4.73 15.43 -19.34
CA ASP A 230 -5.65 16.51 -19.73
C ASP A 230 -5.18 17.26 -20.99
N THR A 231 -3.89 17.15 -21.36
CA THR A 231 -3.29 17.89 -22.49
C THR A 231 -3.17 17.10 -23.79
N THR A 232 -3.27 15.77 -23.76
CA THR A 232 -3.11 14.96 -24.99
C THR A 232 -4.24 13.95 -25.13
N SER A 233 -5.16 14.25 -26.05
CA SER A 233 -6.03 13.27 -26.70
C SER A 233 -5.19 12.23 -27.45
N SER A 234 -4.60 11.27 -26.74
CA SER A 234 -4.10 10.04 -27.37
C SER A 234 -4.30 8.86 -26.43
N VAL A 235 -4.90 7.80 -26.98
CA VAL A 235 -5.22 6.57 -26.28
C VAL A 235 -3.93 5.75 -26.15
N PHE A 236 -3.21 5.94 -25.04
CA PHE A 236 -2.18 4.98 -24.61
C PHE A 236 -2.58 4.41 -23.24
N THR A 237 -3.11 3.18 -23.26
CA THR A 237 -3.51 2.46 -22.05
C THR A 237 -2.27 1.87 -21.40
N TRP A 238 -1.70 2.61 -20.45
CA TRP A 238 -0.76 2.03 -19.51
C TRP A 238 -1.46 0.95 -18.69
N PRO A 239 -0.86 -0.25 -18.52
CA PRO A 239 -1.31 -1.17 -17.50
C PRO A 239 -0.98 -0.54 -16.14
N LEU A 240 -1.97 0.15 -15.58
CA LEU A 240 -1.96 0.88 -14.32
C LEU A 240 -1.84 -0.13 -13.13
N ALA A 241 -0.86 -1.04 -13.15
CA ALA A 241 -0.90 -2.24 -12.33
C ALA A 241 0.46 -2.84 -11.97
N ASP A 242 1.49 -2.63 -12.79
CA ASP A 242 2.84 -3.19 -12.57
C ASP A 242 3.74 -2.33 -11.67
N TYR A 243 3.18 -1.29 -11.07
CA TYR A 243 3.93 -0.19 -10.50
C TYR A 243 4.19 -0.24 -8.99
N ARG A 244 4.51 -1.41 -8.43
CA ARG A 244 4.89 -1.47 -7.00
C ARG A 244 6.37 -1.72 -6.76
N LEU A 245 7.07 -2.28 -7.76
CA LEU A 245 8.45 -2.77 -7.61
C LEU A 245 9.45 -2.03 -8.52
N SER A 246 9.01 -1.58 -9.70
CA SER A 246 9.70 -0.55 -10.51
C SER A 246 9.85 0.81 -9.81
N PHE A 247 9.29 0.89 -8.61
CA PHE A 247 9.13 2.06 -7.74
C PHE A 247 10.19 2.09 -6.65
N VAL A 248 10.91 0.99 -6.49
CA VAL A 248 12.10 0.88 -5.64
C VAL A 248 13.36 0.87 -6.50
N PHE A 249 13.30 0.32 -7.72
CA PHE A 249 14.47 0.11 -8.57
C PHE A 249 14.44 0.95 -9.85
N HIS A 250 15.53 1.66 -10.10
CA HIS A 250 15.73 2.52 -11.27
C HIS A 250 15.63 1.72 -12.59
N ASP A 251 16.13 0.49 -12.59
CA ASP A 251 16.36 -0.30 -13.80
C ASP A 251 15.09 -0.94 -14.38
N LEU A 252 14.00 -0.91 -13.61
CA LEU A 252 12.68 -1.38 -14.01
C LEU A 252 11.77 -0.24 -14.51
N ARG A 253 12.28 1.00 -14.60
CA ARG A 253 11.54 2.16 -15.16
C ARG A 253 11.51 2.13 -16.69
N PRO A 254 10.50 2.75 -17.33
CA PRO A 254 10.50 2.97 -18.78
C PRO A 254 11.73 3.77 -19.24
N PRO A 255 12.35 3.46 -20.40
CA PRO A 255 13.63 4.05 -20.82
C PRO A 255 13.67 5.58 -20.86
N TYR A 256 12.58 6.24 -21.23
CA TYR A 256 12.49 7.70 -21.32
C TYR A 256 12.40 8.43 -19.95
N VAL A 257 12.13 7.70 -18.86
CA VAL A 257 12.14 8.24 -17.47
C VAL A 257 13.49 7.96 -16.78
N ARG A 258 14.38 7.18 -17.42
CA ARG A 258 15.75 6.97 -16.97
C ARG A 258 16.58 8.18 -17.39
N SER A 259 16.47 9.30 -16.67
CA SER A 259 17.47 10.38 -16.86
C SER A 259 18.85 9.79 -16.55
N GLU A 260 19.83 9.98 -17.44
CA GLU A 260 21.20 9.50 -17.24
C GLU A 260 21.80 10.02 -15.92
N ARG A 261 21.65 9.26 -14.83
CA ARG A 261 22.48 9.42 -13.64
C ARG A 261 23.71 8.53 -13.82
N LYS A 262 24.84 9.14 -14.20
CA LYS A 262 26.14 8.46 -14.27
C LYS A 262 26.72 8.06 -12.90
N TYR A 263 26.03 8.33 -11.80
CA TYR A 263 26.51 8.05 -10.45
C TYR A 263 25.38 7.58 -9.52
N LEU A 264 24.93 6.34 -9.68
CA LEU A 264 24.34 5.57 -8.57
C LEU A 264 24.65 4.09 -8.84
N PRO A 265 25.22 3.33 -7.88
CA PRO A 265 25.38 1.89 -8.06
C PRO A 265 24.01 1.26 -8.31
N SER A 266 23.93 0.38 -9.31
CA SER A 266 22.70 -0.34 -9.68
C SER A 266 22.14 -1.04 -8.44
N ILE A 267 21.05 -0.48 -7.90
CA ILE A 267 20.26 -1.12 -6.88
C ILE A 267 19.36 -2.11 -7.63
N THR A 268 19.83 -3.33 -7.83
CA THR A 268 19.08 -4.39 -8.53
C THR A 268 18.50 -5.44 -7.60
N ASN A 269 18.88 -5.46 -6.32
CA ASN A 269 18.45 -6.50 -5.38
C ASN A 269 18.23 -5.91 -3.98
N ILE A 270 17.00 -5.55 -3.63
CA ILE A 270 16.64 -5.31 -2.22
C ILE A 270 15.48 -6.24 -1.88
N TRP A 271 15.57 -6.92 -0.74
CA TRP A 271 14.59 -7.88 -0.22
C TRP A 271 14.19 -7.45 1.19
N GLY A 272 12.89 -7.41 1.47
CA GLY A 272 12.36 -6.94 2.75
C GLY A 272 11.80 -8.08 3.58
N ILE A 273 12.20 -8.23 4.83
CA ILE A 273 11.59 -9.16 5.79
C ILE A 273 10.62 -8.39 6.66
N THR A 274 9.35 -8.81 6.74
CA THR A 274 8.34 -8.16 7.59
C THR A 274 7.89 -9.09 8.72
N CYS A 275 8.03 -8.65 9.97
CA CYS A 275 7.39 -9.28 11.14
C CYS A 275 6.08 -8.55 11.48
N SER A 276 4.95 -9.26 11.40
CA SER A 276 3.63 -8.77 11.85
C SER A 276 3.45 -9.05 13.34
N SER A 277 3.40 -7.98 14.15
CA SER A 277 2.96 -8.05 15.55
C SER A 277 1.47 -7.75 15.63
N GLY A 278 0.72 -8.68 16.24
CA GLY A 278 -0.64 -8.45 16.72
C GLY A 278 -0.56 -7.78 18.09
N SER A 279 -1.42 -6.77 18.26
CA SER A 279 -1.77 -6.01 19.46
C SER A 279 -1.41 -6.60 20.83
N THR A 280 -0.66 -5.83 21.61
CA THR A 280 -1.03 -5.44 22.98
C THR A 280 -0.46 -4.05 23.25
N THR A 281 -1.33 -3.21 23.82
CA THR A 281 -1.08 -1.85 24.31
C THR A 281 0.07 -1.83 25.32
N GLU A 282 1.08 -0.99 25.08
CA GLU A 282 1.86 -0.35 26.14
C GLU A 282 2.59 0.88 25.58
N THR A 283 2.23 2.03 26.12
CA THR A 283 2.88 3.33 25.97
C THR A 283 4.24 3.29 26.66
N LEU A 284 5.33 3.49 25.92
CA LEU A 284 6.63 3.82 26.49
C LEU A 284 7.29 4.93 25.65
N ASP A 285 7.32 6.11 26.25
CA ASP A 285 8.19 7.23 25.91
C ASP A 285 9.65 6.75 25.91
N ILE A 286 10.39 7.01 24.82
CA ILE A 286 11.86 7.01 24.88
C ILE A 286 12.38 8.25 24.19
N SER A 287 12.89 9.14 25.05
CA SER A 287 13.65 10.34 24.82
C SER A 287 14.77 10.17 23.78
N ALA A 288 14.95 11.19 22.94
CA ALA A 288 16.07 11.35 22.05
C ALA A 288 17.38 11.52 22.85
N ALA A 289 18.27 10.55 22.76
CA ALA A 289 19.65 10.70 23.18
C ALA A 289 20.53 11.03 21.95
N SER A 290 20.82 12.32 21.81
CA SER A 290 21.91 12.87 21.03
C SER A 290 23.26 12.36 21.55
N VAL A 291 24.06 11.72 20.71
CA VAL A 291 25.48 11.51 21.00
C VAL A 291 26.30 12.21 19.92
N SER A 292 26.84 13.34 20.35
CA SER A 292 27.81 14.20 19.69
C SER A 292 29.14 13.48 19.45
N ARG A 293 29.77 13.82 18.33
CA ARG A 293 31.15 13.45 17.97
C ARG A 293 32.21 14.12 18.86
N LEU A 294 33.43 13.57 18.72
CA LEU A 294 34.79 14.14 18.83
C LEU A 294 35.61 13.65 20.06
N PRO A 295 36.96 13.72 20.04
CA PRO A 295 37.85 12.86 19.24
C PRO A 295 39.08 12.35 20.05
N ARG A 296 39.77 11.34 19.54
CA ARG A 296 41.24 11.26 19.39
C ARG A 296 41.61 9.98 18.66
#